data_AF-A0A139LVG5-F1
#
_entry.id   AF-A0A139LVG5-F1
#
_cell.length_a   1.000
_cell.length_b   1.000
_cell.length_c   1.000
_cell.angle_alpha   90.00
_cell.angle_beta   90.00
_cell.angle_gamma   90.00
#
_symmetry.space_group_name_H-M   'P 1'
#
loop_
_entity.id
_entity.type
_entity.pdbx_description
1 polymer ?
#
loop_
_entity_poly.entity_id
_entity_poly.type
_entity_poly.pdbx_seq_one_letter_code
_entity_poly.pdbx_strand_id
1 'polypeptide(L)'
;PLVAVKTNAATGAIETDGTKATDFEKYCTAKLEPAGTALGTPLVMTGSGTTKILGNIATVNIELKRRVSRFDIDNESAKTGLIIESVALGNGRNQATVMPGTLTTLDDAGRTASLIKYPVAEGSYLMLPKANQGVTESALYTYPLKDTDEAFLIIKGKYQNPMQKDPVPVEYHLDIQRAPDTGGATAFIDVVANTRYTLH
;
A
#
# COMPACT_ATOMS: atom_id res chain seq x y z
N PRO A 1 -6.07 8.39 22.71
CA PRO A 1 -6.43 9.80 22.38
C PRO A 1 -5.19 10.68 22.60
N LEU A 2 -4.98 11.72 21.79
CA LEU A 2 -3.84 12.63 21.97
C LEU A 2 -4.06 13.51 23.20
N VAL A 3 -3.00 13.72 23.98
CA VAL A 3 -3.00 14.51 25.21
C VAL A 3 -2.39 15.87 24.90
N ALA A 4 -3.12 16.94 25.23
CA ALA A 4 -2.62 18.30 25.10
C ALA A 4 -1.65 18.62 26.25
N VAL A 5 -0.58 19.37 25.93
CA VAL A 5 0.33 19.94 26.92
C VAL A 5 -0.46 20.89 27.82
N LYS A 6 -0.24 20.85 29.14
CA LYS A 6 -0.71 21.87 30.07
C LYS A 6 0.48 22.60 30.68
N THR A 7 0.41 23.92 30.69
CA THR A 7 1.43 24.79 31.27
C THR A 7 0.84 25.64 32.37
N ASN A 8 1.66 25.93 33.37
CA ASN A 8 1.33 26.91 34.40
C ASN A 8 1.27 28.30 33.77
N ALA A 9 0.14 29.00 33.90
CA ALA A 9 -0.04 30.32 33.29
C ALA A 9 0.90 31.41 33.84
N ALA A 10 1.38 31.26 35.08
CA ALA A 10 2.24 32.25 35.73
C ALA A 10 3.73 31.99 35.50
N THR A 11 4.16 30.72 35.48
CA THR A 11 5.59 30.36 35.40
C THR A 11 6.00 29.81 34.03
N GLY A 12 5.04 29.42 33.18
CA GLY A 12 5.30 28.75 31.92
C GLY A 12 5.80 27.31 32.04
N ALA A 13 5.91 26.76 33.26
CA ALA A 13 6.36 25.40 33.49
C ALA A 13 5.36 24.38 32.93
N ILE A 14 5.85 23.27 32.36
CA ILE A 14 5.02 22.16 31.91
C ILE A 14 4.51 21.39 33.14
N GLU A 15 3.20 21.35 33.33
CA GLU A 15 2.52 20.63 34.41
C GLU A 15 1.97 19.28 33.95
N THR A 16 1.70 19.15 32.65
CA THR A 16 1.31 17.88 32.02
C THR A 16 1.98 17.78 30.67
N ASP A 17 2.79 16.75 30.49
CA ASP A 17 3.38 16.42 29.20
C ASP A 17 2.27 16.07 28.19
N GLY A 18 2.38 16.64 26.99
CA GLY A 18 1.54 16.25 25.87
C GLY A 18 2.00 14.92 25.27
N THR A 19 1.24 14.40 24.30
CA THR A 19 1.68 13.25 23.51
C THR A 19 2.99 13.56 22.79
N LYS A 20 4.01 12.74 23.02
CA LYS A 20 5.32 12.89 22.38
C LYS A 20 5.22 12.53 20.89
N ALA A 21 6.08 13.14 20.08
CA ALA A 21 6.17 12.83 18.65
C ALA A 21 6.38 11.32 18.41
N THR A 22 7.26 10.69 19.20
CA THR A 22 7.53 9.24 19.14
C THR A 22 6.31 8.37 19.43
N ASP A 23 5.33 8.88 20.19
CA ASP A 23 4.08 8.16 20.46
C ASP A 23 3.03 8.45 19.38
N PHE A 24 3.02 9.67 18.83
CA PHE A 24 2.21 10.01 17.67
C PHE A 24 2.59 9.17 16.43
N GLU A 25 3.88 8.95 16.20
CA GLU A 25 4.39 8.17 15.06
C GLU A 25 3.95 6.70 15.06
N LYS A 26 3.56 6.17 16.23
CA LYS A 26 3.04 4.80 16.39
C LYS A 26 1.57 4.63 16.00
N TYR A 27 0.83 5.72 15.76
CA TYR A 27 -0.56 5.62 15.33
C TYR A 27 -0.62 4.96 13.95
N CYS A 28 -1.59 4.07 13.77
CA CYS A 28 -1.81 3.35 12.52
C CYS A 28 -3.12 3.78 11.86
N THR A 29 -3.22 3.51 10.56
CA THR A 29 -4.48 3.47 9.84
C THR A 29 -5.41 2.42 10.46
N ALA A 30 -6.71 2.51 10.16
CA ALA A 30 -7.62 1.42 10.47
C ALA A 30 -7.12 0.12 9.83
N LYS A 31 -7.34 -1.00 10.53
CA LYS A 31 -7.02 -2.32 10.00
C LYS A 31 -7.92 -2.63 8.81
N LEU A 32 -7.30 -3.09 7.74
CA LEU A 32 -7.94 -3.72 6.61
C LEU A 32 -8.29 -5.15 7.01
N GLU A 33 -9.55 -5.53 6.84
CA GLU A 33 -10.01 -6.87 7.17
C GLU A 33 -10.14 -7.71 5.89
N PRO A 34 -9.85 -9.03 5.91
CA PRO A 34 -9.93 -9.89 4.73
C PRO A 34 -11.31 -9.92 4.06
N ALA A 35 -12.38 -9.75 4.85
CA ALA A 35 -13.76 -9.66 4.38
C ALA A 35 -14.27 -8.21 4.26
N GLY A 36 -13.38 -7.22 4.34
CA GLY A 36 -13.69 -5.80 4.30
C GLY A 36 -13.78 -5.23 2.89
N THR A 37 -13.63 -3.90 2.79
CA THR A 37 -13.53 -3.20 1.51
C THR A 37 -12.06 -2.98 1.15
N ALA A 38 -11.70 -3.23 -0.11
CA ALA A 38 -10.35 -2.96 -0.62
C ALA A 38 -9.94 -1.50 -0.42
N LEU A 39 -8.63 -1.25 -0.33
CA LEU A 39 -8.10 0.10 -0.28
C LEU A 39 -8.53 0.88 -1.53
N GLY A 40 -9.17 2.02 -1.32
CA GLY A 40 -9.67 2.89 -2.38
C GLY A 40 -9.66 4.34 -1.92
N THR A 41 -10.03 5.26 -2.82
CA THR A 41 -10.10 6.69 -2.49
C THR A 41 -11.27 6.97 -1.55
N PRO A 42 -11.12 7.88 -0.56
CA PRO A 42 -9.95 8.70 -0.28
C PRO A 42 -8.83 7.94 0.46
N LEU A 43 -7.57 8.24 0.10
CA LEU A 43 -6.38 7.56 0.65
C LEU A 43 -5.68 8.43 1.69
N VAL A 44 -5.20 7.82 2.78
CA VAL A 44 -4.47 8.52 3.85
C VAL A 44 -3.21 9.17 3.30
N MET A 45 -3.02 10.45 3.65
CA MET A 45 -1.84 11.22 3.32
C MET A 45 -1.27 11.87 4.57
N THR A 46 0.05 11.91 4.68
CA THR A 46 0.73 12.62 5.77
C THR A 46 1.97 13.34 5.26
N GLY A 47 2.38 14.34 6.02
CA GLY A 47 3.55 15.15 5.77
C GLY A 47 4.08 15.71 7.07
N SER A 48 5.35 16.06 7.08
CA SER A 48 6.00 16.73 8.19
C SER A 48 6.87 17.86 7.64
N GLY A 49 7.11 18.86 8.47
CA GLY A 49 7.97 19.98 8.14
C GLY A 49 8.57 20.54 9.43
N THR A 50 9.82 20.98 9.35
CA THR A 50 10.49 21.67 10.45
C THR A 50 10.62 23.13 10.08
N THR A 51 10.23 24.03 10.99
CA THR A 51 10.42 25.47 10.82
C THR A 51 10.96 26.07 12.11
N LYS A 52 11.70 27.17 11.99
CA LYS A 52 12.10 27.99 13.14
C LYS A 52 11.06 29.08 13.32
N ILE A 53 10.55 29.21 14.54
CA ILE A 53 9.63 30.30 14.88
C ILE A 53 10.49 31.53 15.22
N LEU A 54 10.46 32.55 14.36
CA LEU A 54 11.14 33.82 14.57
C LEU A 54 10.10 34.93 14.76
N GLY A 55 9.94 35.41 16.00
CA GLY A 55 8.90 36.39 16.34
C GLY A 55 7.49 35.79 16.23
N ASN A 56 6.56 36.55 15.64
CA ASN A 56 5.13 36.21 15.65
C ASN A 56 4.68 35.41 14.42
N ILE A 57 5.56 35.23 13.43
CA ILE A 57 5.23 34.61 12.14
C ILE A 57 6.31 33.58 11.79
N ALA A 58 5.85 32.38 11.40
CA ALA A 58 6.70 31.35 10.82
C ALA A 58 5.99 30.74 9.62
N THR A 59 6.71 30.57 8.52
CA THR A 59 6.20 29.85 7.35
C THR A 59 6.71 28.41 7.39
N VAL A 60 5.82 27.45 7.14
CA VAL A 60 6.15 26.04 6.97
C VAL A 60 5.48 25.52 5.72
N ASN A 61 6.26 24.89 4.84
CA ASN A 61 5.75 24.17 3.69
C ASN A 61 5.69 22.69 4.05
N ILE A 62 4.51 22.07 3.94
CA ILE A 62 4.31 20.66 4.24
C ILE A 62 3.82 19.97 2.96
N GLU A 63 4.63 19.06 2.44
CA GLU A 63 4.23 18.19 1.34
C GLU A 63 3.52 16.96 1.91
N LEU A 64 2.29 16.71 1.44
CA LEU A 64 1.54 15.53 1.83
C LEU A 64 1.81 14.39 0.84
N LYS A 65 2.23 13.23 1.35
CA LYS A 65 2.47 12.02 0.57
C LYS A 65 1.50 10.92 0.97
N ARG A 66 1.06 10.11 0.00
CA ARG A 66 0.17 8.97 0.28
C ARG A 66 0.88 7.94 1.15
N ARG A 67 0.11 7.29 2.02
CA ARG A 67 0.61 6.18 2.85
C ARG A 67 0.41 4.80 2.24
N VAL A 68 -0.11 4.75 1.03
CA VAL A 68 -0.22 3.55 0.20
C VAL A 68 0.69 3.67 -1.02
N SER A 69 1.04 2.54 -1.61
CA SER A 69 1.57 2.46 -2.97
C SER A 69 0.45 2.06 -3.95
N ARG A 70 0.70 2.27 -5.24
CA ARG A 70 -0.23 1.93 -6.32
C ARG A 70 0.42 0.96 -7.29
N PHE A 71 -0.32 -0.06 -7.69
CA PHE A 71 0.02 -0.96 -8.78
C PHE A 71 -0.87 -0.67 -9.99
N ASP A 72 -0.21 -0.51 -11.13
CA ASP A 72 -0.82 -0.51 -12.45
C ASP A 72 -0.51 -1.83 -13.13
N ILE A 73 -1.39 -2.23 -14.05
CA ILE A 73 -1.23 -3.47 -14.80
C ILE A 73 -1.35 -3.15 -16.27
N ASP A 74 -0.32 -3.51 -17.03
CA ASP A 74 -0.31 -3.46 -18.48
C ASP A 74 -0.74 -4.82 -19.02
N ASN A 75 -2.01 -4.92 -19.42
CA ASN A 75 -2.51 -6.11 -20.08
C ASN A 75 -3.39 -5.71 -21.25
N GLU A 76 -3.05 -6.17 -22.44
CA GLU A 76 -3.87 -6.06 -23.63
C GLU A 76 -4.37 -7.46 -24.02
N SER A 77 -5.61 -7.78 -23.65
CA SER A 77 -6.14 -9.14 -23.79
C SER A 77 -6.17 -9.63 -25.23
N ALA A 78 -6.28 -8.72 -26.20
CA ALA A 78 -6.20 -9.03 -27.63
C ALA A 78 -4.82 -9.61 -28.03
N LYS A 79 -3.76 -9.29 -27.28
CA LYS A 79 -2.39 -9.78 -27.52
C LYS A 79 -2.03 -10.94 -26.60
N THR A 80 -2.41 -10.87 -25.32
CA THR A 80 -2.03 -11.85 -24.30
C THR A 80 -2.98 -13.04 -24.22
N GLY A 81 -4.22 -12.89 -24.70
CA GLY A 81 -5.29 -13.87 -24.48
C GLY A 81 -5.83 -13.91 -23.04
N LEU A 82 -5.26 -13.12 -22.12
CA LEU A 82 -5.67 -13.06 -20.72
C LEU A 82 -6.69 -11.95 -20.49
N ILE A 83 -7.86 -12.31 -19.98
CA ILE A 83 -8.90 -11.39 -19.53
C ILE A 83 -8.85 -11.37 -18.00
N ILE A 84 -8.24 -10.34 -17.43
CA ILE A 84 -8.18 -10.14 -15.98
C ILE A 84 -9.55 -9.69 -15.47
N GLU A 85 -10.07 -10.37 -14.46
CA GLU A 85 -11.37 -10.09 -13.84
C GLU A 85 -11.20 -9.47 -12.44
N SER A 86 -10.19 -9.89 -11.67
CA SER A 86 -9.91 -9.33 -10.36
C SER A 86 -8.41 -9.43 -10.00
N VAL A 87 -7.97 -8.48 -9.18
CA VAL A 87 -6.59 -8.38 -8.69
C VAL A 87 -6.62 -8.16 -7.20
N ALA A 88 -5.86 -8.96 -6.46
CA ALA A 88 -5.70 -8.84 -5.02
C ALA A 88 -4.23 -8.96 -4.62
N LEU A 89 -3.96 -8.72 -3.33
CA LEU A 89 -2.65 -8.91 -2.74
C LEU A 89 -2.69 -10.07 -1.73
N GLY A 90 -1.73 -10.98 -1.83
CA GLY A 90 -1.38 -11.95 -0.79
C GLY A 90 -0.23 -11.43 0.08
N ASN A 91 -0.23 -11.82 1.35
CA ASN A 91 0.73 -11.38 2.37
C ASN A 91 0.88 -9.85 2.47
N GLY A 92 -0.22 -9.11 2.26
CA GLY A 92 -0.22 -7.67 2.46
C GLY A 92 -0.35 -7.30 3.93
N ARG A 93 0.41 -6.31 4.41
CA ARG A 93 0.19 -5.76 5.76
C ARG A 93 -1.20 -5.16 5.86
N ASN A 94 -1.93 -5.43 6.95
CA ASN A 94 -3.31 -4.98 7.14
C ASN A 94 -3.44 -3.53 7.63
N GLN A 95 -2.34 -2.87 8.00
CA GLN A 95 -2.33 -1.46 8.40
C GLN A 95 -0.96 -0.85 8.14
N ALA A 96 -0.90 0.48 8.09
CA ALA A 96 0.35 1.24 8.05
C ALA A 96 0.39 2.26 9.18
N THR A 97 1.58 2.64 9.63
CA THR A 97 1.75 3.82 10.48
C THR A 97 1.30 5.08 9.74
N VAL A 98 0.74 6.06 10.45
CA VAL A 98 0.34 7.33 9.84
C VAL A 98 1.55 8.20 9.51
N MET A 99 2.66 8.09 10.23
CA MET A 99 3.92 8.78 9.91
C MET A 99 4.93 7.88 9.18
N PRO A 100 5.66 8.40 8.16
CA PRO A 100 6.62 7.58 7.42
C PRO A 100 7.70 7.05 8.35
N GLY A 101 8.13 5.80 8.13
CA GLY A 101 9.16 5.17 8.93
C GLY A 101 9.64 3.89 8.29
N THR A 102 10.76 3.38 8.77
CA THR A 102 11.31 2.08 8.35
C THR A 102 10.39 0.96 8.83
N LEU A 103 9.97 0.09 7.91
CA LEU A 103 9.20 -1.10 8.29
C LEU A 103 10.10 -2.08 9.04
N THR A 104 9.62 -2.57 10.17
CA THR A 104 10.27 -3.67 10.90
C THR A 104 9.95 -5.00 10.24
N THR A 105 10.90 -5.92 10.28
CA THR A 105 10.64 -7.34 10.01
C THR A 105 9.66 -7.87 11.05
N LEU A 106 8.68 -8.66 10.60
CA LEU A 106 7.70 -9.30 11.46
C LEU A 106 8.24 -10.67 11.90
N ASP A 107 8.07 -11.00 13.18
CA ASP A 107 8.20 -12.36 13.69
C ASP A 107 6.97 -13.21 13.30
N ASP A 108 6.98 -14.51 13.58
CA ASP A 108 5.90 -15.42 13.17
C ASP A 108 4.51 -15.00 13.68
N ALA A 109 4.45 -14.51 14.93
CA ALA A 109 3.23 -14.00 15.53
C ALA A 109 2.77 -12.70 14.83
N GLY A 110 3.69 -11.78 14.57
CA GLY A 110 3.43 -10.54 13.84
C GLY A 110 2.99 -10.79 12.40
N ARG A 111 3.58 -11.77 11.71
CA ARG A 111 3.15 -12.21 10.38
C ARG A 111 1.71 -12.69 10.39
N THR A 112 1.38 -13.60 11.31
CA THR A 112 0.02 -14.15 11.47
C THR A 112 -1.02 -13.06 11.78
N ALA A 113 -0.66 -12.06 12.58
CA ALA A 113 -1.56 -10.99 12.99
C ALA A 113 -1.72 -9.86 11.96
N SER A 114 -0.74 -9.69 11.07
CA SER A 114 -0.63 -8.48 10.23
C SER A 114 -0.70 -8.76 8.73
N LEU A 115 -0.27 -9.93 8.27
CA LEU A 115 -0.26 -10.26 6.85
C LEU A 115 -1.57 -10.95 6.48
N ILE A 116 -2.28 -10.39 5.51
CA ILE A 116 -3.57 -10.88 5.05
C ILE A 116 -3.63 -10.96 3.53
N LYS A 117 -4.57 -11.76 3.03
CA LYS A 117 -5.10 -11.57 1.69
C LYS A 117 -6.00 -10.34 1.71
N TYR A 118 -5.72 -9.37 0.84
CA TYR A 118 -6.53 -8.17 0.73
C TYR A 118 -7.93 -8.53 0.21
N PRO A 119 -8.99 -7.88 0.73
CA PRO A 119 -10.34 -8.06 0.21
C PRO A 119 -10.38 -7.64 -1.26
N VAL A 120 -11.14 -8.37 -2.06
CA VAL A 120 -11.35 -8.09 -3.49
C VAL A 120 -12.78 -8.43 -3.87
N ALA A 121 -13.43 -7.55 -4.63
CA ALA A 121 -14.69 -7.87 -5.27
C ALA A 121 -14.42 -8.53 -6.62
N GLU A 122 -14.99 -9.70 -6.86
CA GLU A 122 -14.83 -10.38 -8.16
C GLU A 122 -15.37 -9.51 -9.29
N GLY A 123 -14.63 -9.45 -10.41
CA GLY A 123 -14.96 -8.57 -11.54
C GLY A 123 -14.62 -7.08 -11.35
N SER A 124 -14.10 -6.67 -10.18
CA SER A 124 -13.77 -5.25 -9.90
C SER A 124 -12.75 -4.65 -10.87
N TYR A 125 -11.83 -5.45 -11.41
CA TYR A 125 -10.84 -4.99 -12.37
C TYR A 125 -11.51 -4.54 -13.67
N LEU A 126 -12.57 -5.24 -14.11
CA LEU A 126 -13.29 -4.93 -15.35
C LEU A 126 -14.00 -3.56 -15.31
N MET A 127 -14.23 -3.04 -14.10
CA MET A 127 -14.86 -1.73 -13.90
C MET A 127 -13.85 -0.58 -14.01
N LEU A 128 -12.55 -0.88 -14.11
CA LEU A 128 -11.51 0.12 -14.22
C LEU A 128 -11.38 0.65 -15.66
N PRO A 129 -11.02 1.94 -15.83
CA PRO A 129 -10.71 2.48 -17.15
C PRO A 129 -9.58 1.70 -17.83
N LYS A 130 -9.78 1.36 -19.10
CA LYS A 130 -8.84 0.58 -19.93
C LYS A 130 -8.54 -0.83 -19.43
N ALA A 131 -9.42 -1.42 -18.60
CA ALA A 131 -9.29 -2.81 -18.19
C ALA A 131 -9.05 -3.73 -19.39
N ASN A 132 -7.92 -4.44 -19.38
CA ASN A 132 -7.49 -5.36 -20.44
C ASN A 132 -7.23 -4.70 -21.82
N GLN A 133 -7.06 -3.38 -21.88
CA GLN A 133 -6.80 -2.60 -23.10
C GLN A 133 -5.45 -1.87 -23.05
N GLY A 134 -4.45 -2.51 -22.42
CA GLY A 134 -3.13 -1.95 -22.12
C GLY A 134 -3.00 -1.56 -20.65
N VAL A 135 -2.33 -0.44 -20.38
CA VAL A 135 -2.11 0.06 -19.00
C VAL A 135 -3.43 0.47 -18.34
N THR A 136 -3.84 -0.35 -17.38
CA THR A 136 -4.92 -0.08 -16.42
C THR A 136 -4.30 0.56 -15.18
N GLU A 137 -4.62 1.83 -14.96
CA GLU A 137 -4.11 2.57 -13.81
C GLU A 137 -4.89 2.27 -12.53
N SER A 138 -4.20 2.31 -11.39
CA SER A 138 -4.81 2.13 -10.07
C SER A 138 -5.51 0.78 -9.90
N ALA A 139 -4.94 -0.27 -10.50
CA ALA A 139 -5.47 -1.64 -10.42
C ALA A 139 -5.54 -2.15 -8.98
N LEU A 140 -4.58 -1.74 -8.14
CA LEU A 140 -4.52 -2.12 -6.74
C LEU A 140 -3.79 -1.04 -5.92
N TYR A 141 -4.24 -0.81 -4.69
CA TYR A 141 -3.49 -0.06 -3.68
C TYR A 141 -3.03 -0.99 -2.56
N THR A 142 -1.85 -0.75 -2.01
CA THR A 142 -1.35 -1.50 -0.85
C THR A 142 -0.71 -0.60 0.20
N TYR A 143 -0.79 -1.00 1.46
CA TYR A 143 0.10 -0.47 2.48
C TYR A 143 1.56 -0.84 2.17
N PRO A 144 2.54 -0.13 2.75
CA PRO A 144 3.95 -0.39 2.52
C PRO A 144 4.30 -1.81 2.98
N LEU A 145 5.11 -2.51 2.19
CA LEU A 145 5.50 -3.90 2.43
C LEU A 145 7.02 -3.97 2.55
N LYS A 146 7.48 -4.90 3.37
CA LYS A 146 8.89 -5.24 3.49
C LYS A 146 9.19 -6.45 2.61
N ASP A 147 10.39 -6.54 2.06
CA ASP A 147 10.90 -7.70 1.31
C ASP A 147 10.61 -9.04 2.01
N THR A 148 10.84 -9.10 3.33
CA THR A 148 10.58 -10.28 4.15
C THR A 148 9.09 -10.63 4.30
N ASP A 149 8.17 -9.74 3.92
CA ASP A 149 6.73 -10.06 3.96
C ASP A 149 6.37 -11.09 2.87
N GLU A 150 7.19 -11.24 1.82
CA GLU A 150 6.99 -12.17 0.70
C GLU A 150 5.62 -11.97 0.06
N ALA A 151 5.31 -10.71 -0.24
CA ALA A 151 4.04 -10.33 -0.85
C ALA A 151 3.97 -10.73 -2.32
N PHE A 152 2.77 -11.08 -2.76
CA PHE A 152 2.50 -11.52 -4.13
C PHE A 152 1.16 -11.00 -4.62
N LEU A 153 1.07 -10.71 -5.92
CA LEU A 153 -0.17 -10.35 -6.59
C LEU A 153 -0.95 -11.62 -6.93
N ILE A 154 -2.26 -11.59 -6.67
CA ILE A 154 -3.21 -12.63 -7.07
C ILE A 154 -4.00 -12.09 -8.24
N ILE A 155 -3.79 -12.64 -9.44
CA ILE A 155 -4.47 -12.24 -10.66
C ILE A 155 -5.43 -13.36 -11.04
N LYS A 156 -6.73 -13.05 -11.00
CA LYS A 156 -7.78 -13.98 -11.44
C LYS A 156 -8.40 -13.50 -12.74
N GLY A 157 -8.72 -14.44 -13.60
CA GLY A 157 -9.38 -14.13 -14.85
C GLY A 157 -9.64 -15.35 -15.70
N LYS A 158 -9.70 -15.14 -17.01
CA LYS A 158 -9.89 -16.19 -18.00
C LYS A 158 -8.82 -16.10 -19.07
N TYR A 159 -8.30 -17.25 -19.49
CA TYR A 159 -7.33 -17.35 -20.57
C TYR A 159 -7.97 -17.96 -21.83
N GLN A 160 -7.85 -17.26 -22.95
CA GLN A 160 -8.27 -17.73 -24.26
C GLN A 160 -7.17 -18.59 -24.88
N ASN A 161 -7.34 -19.92 -24.79
CA ASN A 161 -6.49 -20.84 -25.53
C ASN A 161 -6.86 -20.80 -27.03
N PRO A 162 -5.90 -20.61 -27.95
CA PRO A 162 -6.18 -20.66 -29.40
C PRO A 162 -6.84 -21.96 -29.87
N MET A 163 -6.65 -23.06 -29.14
CA MET A 163 -7.17 -24.39 -29.49
C MET A 163 -8.57 -24.69 -28.91
N GLN A 164 -9.10 -23.83 -28.04
CA GLN A 164 -10.41 -24.02 -27.41
C GLN A 164 -11.33 -22.85 -27.73
N LYS A 165 -12.63 -23.13 -27.89
CA LYS A 165 -13.61 -22.10 -28.22
C LYS A 165 -13.86 -21.15 -27.04
N ASP A 166 -13.92 -21.70 -25.82
CA ASP A 166 -14.32 -20.97 -24.63
C ASP A 166 -13.12 -20.66 -23.73
N PRO A 167 -13.00 -19.44 -23.17
CA PRO A 167 -11.95 -19.09 -22.21
C PRO A 167 -12.01 -19.93 -20.94
N VAL A 168 -10.83 -20.33 -20.43
CA VAL A 168 -10.70 -21.16 -19.22
C VAL A 168 -10.35 -20.28 -18.01
N PRO A 169 -11.00 -20.46 -16.84
CA PRO A 169 -10.62 -19.74 -15.62
C PRO A 169 -9.17 -20.02 -15.20
N VAL A 170 -8.46 -18.97 -14.81
CA VAL A 170 -7.06 -19.03 -14.36
C VAL A 170 -6.86 -18.16 -13.12
N GLU A 171 -5.91 -18.57 -12.27
CA GLU A 171 -5.43 -17.80 -11.13
C GLU A 171 -3.89 -17.87 -11.11
N TYR A 172 -3.25 -16.70 -11.16
CA TYR A 172 -1.79 -16.57 -11.09
C TYR A 172 -1.39 -15.90 -9.78
N HIS A 173 -0.36 -16.44 -9.12
CA HIS A 173 0.28 -15.83 -7.97
C HIS A 173 1.66 -15.35 -8.42
N LEU A 174 1.85 -14.04 -8.42
CA LEU A 174 3.08 -13.40 -8.88
C LEU A 174 3.78 -12.73 -7.71
N ASP A 175 4.92 -13.29 -7.32
CA ASP A 175 5.76 -12.72 -6.27
C ASP A 175 6.23 -11.31 -6.63
N ILE A 176 6.20 -10.39 -5.66
CA ILE A 176 6.69 -9.02 -5.84
C ILE A 176 8.21 -9.04 -5.68
N GLN A 177 8.88 -9.40 -6.78
CA GLN A 177 10.32 -9.53 -6.87
C GLN A 177 10.90 -8.65 -7.97
N ARG A 178 12.18 -8.32 -7.85
CA ARG A 178 12.94 -7.64 -8.90
C ARG A 178 14.19 -8.45 -9.24
N ALA A 179 14.46 -8.58 -10.53
CA ALA A 179 15.74 -9.10 -11.02
C ALA A 179 16.84 -8.04 -10.82
N PRO A 180 18.04 -8.42 -10.38
CA PRO A 180 19.18 -7.51 -10.33
C PRO A 180 19.49 -6.95 -11.72
N ASP A 181 19.83 -5.67 -11.82
CA ASP A 181 20.13 -5.01 -13.09
C ASP A 181 21.34 -5.66 -13.83
N THR A 182 22.21 -6.36 -13.10
CA THR A 182 23.40 -7.06 -13.62
C THR A 182 23.15 -8.53 -13.99
N GLY A 183 21.89 -8.99 -13.95
CA GLY A 183 21.53 -10.40 -14.08
C GLY A 183 21.75 -11.18 -12.77
N GLY A 184 20.86 -12.14 -12.48
CA GLY A 184 20.90 -12.95 -11.27
C GLY A 184 19.51 -13.45 -10.86
N ALA A 185 19.44 -14.16 -9.73
CA ALA A 185 18.17 -14.61 -9.16
C ALA A 185 17.32 -13.42 -8.72
N THR A 186 16.01 -13.52 -8.95
CA THR A 186 15.03 -12.54 -8.46
C THR A 186 14.98 -12.57 -6.93
N ALA A 187 14.76 -11.41 -6.32
CA ALA A 187 14.59 -11.28 -4.88
C ALA A 187 13.36 -10.41 -4.56
N PHE A 188 12.69 -10.71 -3.45
CA PHE A 188 11.61 -9.87 -2.94
C PHE A 188 12.10 -8.46 -2.67
N ILE A 189 11.22 -7.48 -2.90
CA ILE A 189 11.55 -6.06 -2.71
C ILE A 189 10.62 -5.41 -1.68
N ASP A 190 11.12 -4.34 -1.07
CA ASP A 190 10.27 -3.42 -0.33
C ASP A 190 9.29 -2.72 -1.28
N VAL A 191 8.02 -2.63 -0.87
CA VAL A 191 6.99 -1.83 -1.53
C VAL A 191 6.82 -0.54 -0.76
N VAL A 192 7.30 0.56 -1.34
CA VAL A 192 7.41 1.86 -0.68
C VAL A 192 6.12 2.66 -0.85
N ALA A 193 5.70 3.35 0.22
CA ALA A 193 4.56 4.27 0.18
C ALA A 193 4.76 5.37 -0.89
N ASN A 194 3.66 5.86 -1.48
CA ASN A 194 3.69 6.94 -2.48
C ASN A 194 4.48 6.60 -3.75
N THR A 195 4.68 5.31 -4.05
CA THR A 195 5.34 4.82 -5.27
C THR A 195 4.33 4.16 -6.21
N ARG A 196 4.58 4.30 -7.52
CA ARG A 196 3.86 3.63 -8.60
C ARG A 196 4.69 2.43 -9.06
N TYR A 197 4.09 1.25 -9.05
CA TYR A 197 4.63 0.03 -9.63
C TYR A 197 3.80 -0.33 -10.86
N THR A 198 4.44 -0.83 -11.91
CA THR A 198 3.74 -1.29 -13.12
C THR A 198 4.13 -2.73 -13.36
N LEU A 199 3.12 -3.59 -13.49
CA LEU A 199 3.28 -4.95 -13.97
C LEU A 199 3.09 -4.95 -15.48
N HIS A 200 4.00 -5.61 -16.20
CA HIS A 200 3.95 -5.84 -17.64
C HIS A 200 3.75 -7.31 -17.96
#